data_AF-A0A4U9HKF8-F1
#
_entry.id   AF-A0A4U9HKF8-F1
#
_cell.length_a   1.000
_cell.length_b   1.000
_cell.length_c   1.000
_cell.angle_alpha   90.00
_cell.angle_beta   90.00
_cell.angle_gamma   90.00
#
_symmetry.space_group_name_H-M   'P 1'
#
loop_
_entity.id
_entity.type
_entity.pdbx_description
1 polymer ?
#
loop_
_entity_poly.entity_id
_entity_poly.type
_entity_poly.pdbx_seq_one_letter_code
_entity_poly.pdbx_strand_id
1 'polypeptide(L)' 'MLGAISFDVIQSRAHIPQDGTLSGGSYRVNYSKNFDEYDSNITFAGYRFSERTL' A
#
# COMPACT_ATOMS: atom_id res chain seq x y z
N MET A 1 2.22 -9.78 -22.93
CA MET A 1 1.35 -10.16 -21.79
C MET A 1 0.91 -8.90 -21.03
N LEU A 2 -0.24 -8.95 -20.35
CA LEU A 2 -0.68 -7.92 -19.39
C LEU A 2 -0.10 -8.33 -18.03
N GLY A 3 0.62 -7.44 -17.34
CA GLY A 3 1.39 -7.75 -16.12
C GLY A 3 0.56 -8.19 -14.90
N ALA A 4 1.13 -8.12 -13.70
CA ALA A 4 0.48 -8.52 -12.44
C ALA A 4 0.06 -7.31 -11.59
N ILE A 5 -1.09 -7.42 -10.91
CA ILE A 5 -1.59 -6.44 -9.93
C ILE A 5 -1.71 -7.12 -8.57
N SER A 6 -1.35 -6.40 -7.51
CA SER A 6 -1.64 -6.78 -6.12
C SER A 6 -2.17 -5.60 -5.31
N PHE A 7 -2.98 -5.87 -4.30
CA PHE A 7 -3.46 -4.87 -3.36
C PHE A 7 -3.51 -5.43 -1.93
N ASP A 8 -3.31 -4.56 -0.94
CA ASP A 8 -3.47 -4.89 0.47
C ASP A 8 -4.02 -3.71 1.27
N VAL A 9 -4.68 -4.03 2.38
CA VAL A 9 -5.26 -3.09 3.34
C VAL A 9 -4.74 -3.45 4.73
N ILE A 10 -4.22 -2.46 5.45
CA ILE A 10 -3.70 -2.63 6.81
C ILE A 10 -4.45 -1.65 7.73
N GLN A 11 -5.06 -2.18 8.78
CA GLN A 11 -5.64 -1.39 9.87
C GLN A 11 -4.72 -1.47 11.08
N SER A 12 -4.42 -0.33 11.70
CA SER A 12 -3.71 -0.22 12.96
C SER A 12 -4.62 0.32 14.06
N ARG A 13 -4.37 -0.14 15.29
CA ARG A 13 -5.00 0.34 16.52
C ARG A 13 -3.94 0.37 17.62
N ALA A 14 -3.77 1.50 18.29
CA ALA A 14 -2.85 1.68 19.40
C ALA A 14 -3.59 2.25 20.61
N HIS A 15 -3.33 1.70 21.80
CA HIS A 15 -3.83 2.27 23.05
C HIS A 15 -2.69 3.00 23.75
N ILE A 16 -2.83 4.33 23.87
CA ILE A 16 -1.83 5.19 24.47
C ILE A 16 -2.38 5.70 25.81
N PRO A 17 -1.72 5.38 26.94
CA PRO A 17 -2.08 5.97 28.21
C PRO A 17 -2.05 7.49 28.09
N GLN A 18 -3.09 8.18 28.57
CA GLN A 18 -3.32 9.63 28.47
C GLN A 18 -3.90 10.14 27.13
N ASP A 19 -3.56 9.53 25.99
CA ASP A 19 -4.04 9.98 24.66
C ASP A 19 -5.19 9.14 24.07
N GLY A 20 -5.61 8.08 24.77
CA GLY A 20 -6.74 7.23 24.35
C GLY A 20 -6.36 6.21 23.26
N THR A 21 -7.33 5.82 22.44
CA THR A 21 -7.13 4.83 21.37
C THR A 21 -7.00 5.48 20.02
N LEU A 22 -5.82 5.39 19.42
CA LEU A 22 -5.56 5.84 18.06
C LEU A 22 -5.84 4.71 17.07
N SER A 23 -6.47 5.04 15.95
CA SER A 23 -6.71 4.10 14.85
C SER A 23 -6.26 4.72 13.54
N GLY A 24 -5.72 3.90 12.64
CA GLY A 24 -5.41 4.35 11.29
C GLY A 24 -5.47 3.23 10.25
N GLY A 25 -5.90 3.56 9.05
CA GLY A 25 -5.98 2.63 7.93
C GLY A 25 -4.93 2.98 6.88
N SER A 26 -4.42 1.98 6.17
CA SER A 26 -3.62 2.21 4.96
C SER A 26 -3.97 1.25 3.84
N TYR A 27 -3.94 1.77 2.62
CA TYR A 27 -4.23 1.03 1.39
C TYR A 27 -2.98 1.03 0.52
N ARG A 28 -2.66 -0.09 -0.11
CA ARG A 28 -1.55 -0.20 -1.05
C ARG A 28 -1.98 -0.99 -2.29
N VAL A 29 -1.58 -0.50 -3.46
CA VAL A 29 -1.77 -1.19 -4.75
C VAL A 29 -0.43 -1.21 -5.48
N ASN A 30 -0.07 -2.35 -6.06
CA ASN A 30 1.16 -2.52 -6.83
C ASN A 30 0.85 -3.08 -8.22
N TYR A 31 1.58 -2.62 -9.22
CA TYR A 31 1.54 -3.16 -10.58
C TYR A 31 2.96 -3.47 -11.06
N SER A 32 3.15 -4.64 -11.64
CA SER A 32 4.41 -5.04 -12.27
C SER A 32 4.15 -5.58 -13.68
N LYS A 33 5.00 -5.17 -14.63
CA LYS A 33 5.00 -5.75 -15.97
C LYS A 33 6.43 -5.91 -16.46
N ASN A 34 6.71 -7.13 -16.92
CA ASN A 34 7.97 -7.45 -17.58
C ASN A 34 7.81 -7.20 -19.08
N PHE A 35 8.78 -6.49 -19.66
CA PHE A 35 8.83 -6.21 -21.10
C PHE A 35 10.09 -6.87 -21.67
N ASP A 36 9.92 -8.10 -22.15
CA ASP A 36 11.00 -8.92 -22.69
C ASP A 36 11.65 -8.27 -23.94
N GLU A 37 10.92 -7.43 -24.68
CA GLU A 37 11.41 -6.72 -25.87
C GLU A 37 12.39 -5.57 -25.57
N TYR A 38 12.39 -5.05 -24.34
CA TYR A 38 13.25 -3.93 -23.91
C TYR A 38 14.19 -4.30 -22.75
N ASP A 39 14.27 -5.59 -22.38
CA ASP A 39 14.99 -6.10 -21.19
C ASP A 39 14.73 -5.27 -19.91
N SER A 40 13.49 -4.80 -19.76
CA SER A 40 13.13 -3.77 -18.78
C SER A 40 11.97 -4.22 -17.90
N ASN A 41 12.13 -4.02 -16.59
CA ASN A 41 11.10 -4.27 -15.58
C ASN A 41 10.54 -2.92 -15.09
N ILE A 42 9.25 -2.68 -15.33
CA ILE A 42 8.57 -1.48 -14.80
C ILE A 42 7.81 -1.87 -13.53
N THR A 43 8.23 -1.30 -12.40
CA THR A 43 7.53 -1.38 -11.11
C THR A 43 6.98 0.01 -10.77
N PHE A 44 5.66 0.20 -10.91
CA PHE A 44 5.00 1.43 -10.45
C PHE A 44 4.78 1.31 -8.93
N ALA A 45 5.68 1.93 -8.15
CA ALA A 45 5.72 1.82 -6.70
C ALA A 45 4.43 2.40 -6.08
N GLY A 46 3.76 1.57 -5.29
CA GLY A 46 2.39 1.80 -4.85
C GLY A 46 2.13 3.09 -4.08
N TYR A 47 0.87 3.55 -4.17
CA TYR A 47 0.35 4.69 -3.41
C TYR A 47 -0.13 4.23 -2.03
N ARG A 48 0.37 4.84 -0.95
CA ARG A 48 -0.05 4.57 0.43
C ARG A 48 -0.71 5.80 1.06
N PHE A 49 -2.02 5.76 1.22
CA PHE A 49 -2.78 6.72 2.03
C PHE A 49 -2.83 6.23 3.48
N SER A 50 -2.63 7.10 4.47
CA SER A 50 -2.79 6.75 5.89
C SER A 50 -3.83 7.66 6.53
N GLU A 51 -4.96 7.09 6.94
CA GLU A 51 -6.04 7.83 7.58
C GLU A 51 -5.78 7.90 9.09
N ARG A 52 -5.89 9.09 9.70
CA ARG A 52 -5.85 9.28 11.16
C ARG A 52 -7.23 9.71 11.62
N THR A 53 -7.95 8.82 12.30
CA THR A 53 -9.21 9.19 12.97
C THR A 53 -8.87 9.58 14.41
N LEU A 54 -9.16 10.83 14.77
CA LEU A 54 -9.07 11.38 16.13
C LEU A 54 -10.29 10.95 16.95
#